data_AF-A0A0F0KKY2-F1
#
_entry.id   AF-A0A0F0KKY2-F1
#
_cell.length_a   1.000
_cell.length_b   1.000
_cell.length_c   1.000
_cell.angle_alpha   90.00
_cell.angle_beta   90.00
_cell.angle_gamma   90.00
#
_symmetry.space_group_name_H-M   'P 1'
#
loop_
_entity.id
_entity.type
_entity.pdbx_description
1 polymer ?
#
loop_
_entity_poly.entity_id
_entity_poly.type
_entity_poly.pdbx_seq_one_letter_code
_entity_poly.pdbx_strand_id
1 'polypeptide(L)'
;MIDAILAAATATPTPTPTVDPNLVTPGPVGFVIVAVVVVFAALLIWDMQRRIRRVRYREEVRAELDAEEAATRDDAQPHPGADDPKA
;
A
#
# COMPACT_ATOMS: atom_id res chain seq x y z
N MET A 1 48.27 48.02 9.78
CA MET A 1 47.01 48.16 9.00
C MET A 1 46.75 46.93 8.13
N ILE A 2 47.77 46.38 7.48
CA ILE A 2 47.69 45.14 6.70
C ILE A 2 47.26 43.93 7.56
N ASP A 3 47.79 43.79 8.78
CA ASP A 3 47.45 42.67 9.68
C ASP A 3 45.97 42.62 10.08
N ALA A 4 45.32 43.78 10.20
CA ALA A 4 43.90 43.88 10.50
C ALA A 4 43.03 43.42 9.31
N ILE A 5 43.50 43.63 8.08
CA ILE A 5 42.82 43.19 6.85
C ILE A 5 42.94 41.67 6.70
N LEU A 6 44.12 41.11 6.99
CA LEU A 6 44.34 39.65 6.99
C LEU A 6 43.53 38.93 8.06
N ALA A 7 43.41 39.51 9.26
CA ALA A 7 42.56 38.97 10.33
C ALA A 7 41.06 39.02 9.96
N ALA A 8 40.60 40.10 9.32
CA ALA A 8 39.22 40.20 8.85
C ALA A 8 38.89 39.23 7.72
N ALA A 9 39.86 38.94 6.83
CA ALA A 9 39.68 38.01 5.70
C ALA A 9 39.58 36.53 6.13
N THR A 10 40.00 36.19 7.36
CA THR A 10 39.96 34.83 7.92
C THR A 10 38.81 34.60 8.90
N ALA A 11 38.10 35.66 9.31
CA ALA A 11 36.91 35.57 10.15
C ALA A 11 35.70 35.13 9.31
N THR A 12 35.41 33.83 9.28
CA THR A 12 34.13 33.35 8.74
C THR A 12 33.03 33.72 9.74
N PRO A 13 32.02 34.53 9.37
CA PRO A 13 30.93 34.83 10.29
C PRO A 13 30.21 33.51 10.63
N THR A 14 30.19 33.16 11.92
CA THR A 14 29.39 32.03 12.38
C THR A 14 27.93 32.45 12.26
N PRO A 15 27.09 31.74 11.48
CA PRO A 15 25.68 32.07 11.41
C PRO A 15 25.06 31.85 12.79
N THR A 16 24.52 32.92 13.37
CA THR A 16 23.71 32.81 14.59
C THR A 16 22.38 32.13 14.21
N PRO A 17 22.04 30.97 14.78
CA PRO A 17 20.76 30.32 14.47
C PRO A 17 19.61 31.24 14.89
N THR A 18 18.76 31.61 13.94
CA THR A 18 17.52 32.38 14.18
C THR A 18 16.34 31.49 14.56
N VAL A 19 16.49 30.17 14.42
CA VAL A 19 15.52 29.12 14.78
C VAL A 19 16.26 28.07 15.60
N ASP A 20 15.63 27.57 16.67
CA ASP A 20 16.20 26.51 17.51
C ASP A 20 16.45 25.25 16.66
N PRO A 21 17.70 24.74 16.58
CA PRO A 21 18.02 23.56 15.79
C PRO A 21 17.30 22.27 16.25
N ASN A 22 16.83 22.21 17.51
CA ASN A 22 16.00 21.11 18.00
C ASN A 22 14.59 21.10 17.39
N LEU A 23 14.19 22.19 16.73
CA LEU A 23 12.89 22.37 16.10
C LEU A 23 12.86 21.79 14.66
N VAL A 24 14.02 21.65 14.00
CA VAL A 24 14.14 21.21 12.59
C VAL A 24 14.66 19.79 12.41
N THR A 25 15.18 19.18 13.47
CA THR A 25 15.46 17.74 13.53
C THR A 25 14.75 17.22 14.75
N PRO A 26 13.53 16.65 14.61
CA PRO A 26 12.85 16.08 15.75
C PRO A 26 13.78 14.96 16.21
N GLY A 27 14.37 15.12 17.39
CA GLY A 27 15.51 14.32 17.85
C GLY A 27 15.18 12.82 17.98
N PRO A 28 15.89 12.05 18.82
CA PRO A 28 15.64 10.62 18.96
C PRO A 28 14.16 10.26 19.20
N VAL A 29 13.42 11.10 19.93
CA VAL A 29 11.98 10.98 20.15
C VAL A 29 11.18 11.07 18.84
N GLY A 30 11.49 12.05 17.98
CA GLY A 30 10.85 12.21 16.68
C GLY A 30 11.07 11.02 15.75
N PHE A 31 12.30 10.52 15.73
CA PHE A 31 12.64 9.32 14.96
C PHE A 31 11.85 8.10 15.43
N VAL A 32 11.70 7.89 16.74
CA VAL A 32 10.89 6.79 17.29
C VAL A 32 9.43 6.93 16.89
N ILE A 33 8.85 8.13 16.93
CA ILE A 33 7.47 8.36 16.49
C ILE A 33 7.29 7.98 15.02
N VAL A 34 8.19 8.44 14.14
CA VAL A 34 8.13 8.09 12.69
C VAL A 34 8.32 6.59 12.48
N ALA A 35 9.26 5.96 13.19
CA ALA A 35 9.47 4.52 13.12
C ALA A 35 8.20 3.74 13.48
N VAL A 36 7.48 4.15 14.53
CA VAL A 36 6.20 3.56 14.91
C VAL A 36 5.16 3.72 13.80
N VAL A 37 5.03 4.92 13.21
CA VAL A 37 4.09 5.16 12.10
C VAL A 37 4.39 4.25 10.91
N VAL A 38 5.67 4.07 10.56
CA VAL A 38 6.09 3.16 9.48
C VAL A 38 5.73 1.71 9.80
N VAL A 39 5.95 1.26 11.05
CA VAL A 39 5.55 -0.08 11.49
C VAL A 39 4.04 -0.26 11.38
N PHE A 40 3.24 0.71 11.82
CA PHE A 40 1.78 0.67 11.67
C PHE A 40 1.35 0.60 10.20
N ALA A 41 1.94 1.41 9.33
CA ALA A 41 1.68 1.37 7.90
C ALA A 41 2.03 0.01 7.28
N ALA A 42 3.17 -0.58 7.65
CA ALA A 42 3.59 -1.90 7.19
C ALA A 42 2.63 -3.01 7.68
N LEU A 43 2.20 -2.96 8.94
CA LEU A 43 1.22 -3.89 9.49
C LEU A 43 -0.13 -3.75 8.79
N LEU A 44 -0.56 -2.53 8.46
CA LEU A 44 -1.80 -2.30 7.71
C LEU A 44 -1.71 -2.87 6.29
N ILE A 45 -0.59 -2.65 5.60
CA ILE A 45 -0.36 -3.26 4.27
C ILE A 45 -0.40 -4.78 4.38
N TRP A 46 0.27 -5.37 5.38
CA TRP A 46 0.28 -6.81 5.58
C TRP A 46 -1.11 -7.37 5.91
N ASP A 47 -1.87 -6.70 6.78
CA ASP A 47 -3.25 -7.03 7.08
C ASP A 47 -4.11 -7.00 5.81
N MET A 48 -4.00 -5.92 5.03
CA MET A 48 -4.76 -5.78 3.79
C MET A 48 -4.42 -6.87 2.77
N GLN A 49 -3.13 -7.21 2.61
CA GLN A 49 -2.68 -8.33 1.77
C GLN A 49 -3.24 -9.67 2.26
N ARG A 50 -3.21 -9.92 3.57
CA ARG A 50 -3.76 -11.13 4.19
C ARG A 50 -5.27 -11.21 4.00
N ARG A 51 -5.98 -10.09 4.15
CA ARG A 51 -7.42 -9.97 3.96
C ARG A 51 -7.80 -10.26 2.51
N ILE A 52 -7.14 -9.63 1.54
CA ILE A 52 -7.40 -9.86 0.11
C ILE A 52 -7.22 -11.33 -0.22
N ARG A 53 -6.10 -11.94 0.19
CA ARG A 53 -5.87 -13.38 -0.01
C ARG A 53 -6.98 -14.21 0.61
N ARG A 54 -7.40 -13.92 1.84
CA ARG A 54 -8.47 -14.67 2.53
C ARG A 54 -9.83 -14.56 1.85
N VAL A 55 -10.16 -13.41 1.26
CA VAL A 55 -11.48 -13.18 0.65
C VAL A 55 -11.54 -13.75 -0.77
N ARG A 56 -10.51 -13.52 -1.60
CA ARG A 56 -10.50 -13.93 -3.01
C ARG A 56 -10.66 -15.44 -3.23
N TYR A 57 -10.07 -16.28 -2.37
CA TYR A 57 -10.23 -17.73 -2.49
C TYR A 57 -11.68 -18.21 -2.43
N ARG A 58 -12.57 -17.46 -1.76
CA ARG A 58 -13.97 -17.87 -1.60
C ARG A 58 -14.85 -17.52 -2.81
N GLU A 59 -14.49 -16.46 -3.52
CA GLU A 59 -15.26 -15.98 -4.67
C GLU A 59 -14.90 -16.77 -5.93
N GLU A 60 -13.61 -17.04 -6.14
CA GLU A 60 -13.15 -17.85 -7.27
C GLU A 60 -13.69 -19.29 -7.20
N VAL A 61 -13.68 -19.90 -6.02
CA VAL A 61 -14.24 -21.26 -5.84
C VAL A 61 -15.76 -21.29 -6.02
N ARG A 62 -16.48 -20.26 -5.58
CA ARG A 62 -17.94 -20.19 -5.81
C ARG A 62 -18.27 -19.96 -7.27
N ALA A 63 -17.51 -19.12 -7.97
CA ALA A 63 -17.73 -18.85 -9.39
C ALA A 63 -17.51 -20.12 -10.25
N GLU A 64 -16.51 -20.94 -9.92
CA GLU A 64 -16.29 -22.23 -10.59
C GLU A 64 -17.46 -23.20 -10.32
N LEU A 65 -17.87 -23.34 -9.07
CA LEU A 65 -19.01 -24.20 -8.69
C LEU A 65 -20.33 -23.76 -9.36
N ASP A 66 -20.61 -22.45 -9.38
CA ASP A 66 -21.80 -21.91 -10.05
C ASP A 66 -21.76 -22.16 -11.57
N ALA A 67 -20.57 -22.12 -12.19
CA ALA A 67 -20.38 -22.40 -13.61
C ALA A 67 -20.56 -23.89 -13.94
N GLU A 68 -20.02 -24.80 -13.11
CA GLU A 68 -20.25 -26.24 -13.24
C GLU A 68 -21.73 -26.60 -13.06
N GLU A 69 -22.41 -26.00 -12.08
CA GLU A 69 -23.85 -26.19 -11.88
C GLU A 69 -24.68 -25.63 -13.06
N ALA A 70 -24.28 -24.50 -13.63
CA ALA A 70 -24.94 -23.92 -14.80
C ALA A 70 -24.77 -24.81 -16.03
N ALA A 71 -23.57 -25.33 -16.29
CA ALA A 71 -23.31 -26.28 -17.38
C ALA A 71 -24.15 -27.55 -17.21
N THR A 72 -24.22 -28.09 -15.98
CA THR A 72 -25.03 -29.27 -15.67
C THR A 72 -26.53 -29.03 -15.88
N ARG A 73 -27.04 -27.81 -15.59
CA ARG A 73 -28.45 -27.46 -15.86
C ARG A 73 -28.74 -27.31 -17.34
N ASP A 74 -27.82 -26.74 -18.12
CA ASP A 74 -27.99 -26.55 -19.56
C ASP A 74 -28.02 -27.90 -20.30
N ASP A 75 -27.14 -28.83 -19.92
CA ASP A 75 -27.12 -30.20 -20.47
C ASP A 75 -28.37 -31.02 -20.10
N ALA A 76 -29.04 -30.68 -19.00
CA ALA A 76 -30.25 -31.35 -18.53
C ALA A 76 -31.55 -30.81 -19.15
N GLN A 77 -31.51 -29.71 -19.91
CA GLN A 77 -32.69 -29.16 -20.58
C GLN A 77 -33.04 -29.99 -21.84
N PRO A 78 -34.23 -30.61 -21.91
CA PRO A 78 -34.67 -31.28 -23.13
C PRO A 78 -34.84 -30.26 -24.26
N HIS A 79 -34.15 -30.46 -25.39
CA HIS A 79 -34.29 -29.63 -26.58
C HIS A 79 -35.75 -29.67 -27.08
N PRO A 80 -36.52 -28.57 -27.00
CA PRO A 80 -37.91 -28.55 -27.40
C PRO A 80 -37.96 -28.43 -28.94
N GLY A 81 -37.93 -29.57 -29.63
CA GLY A 81 -38.04 -29.59 -31.09
C GLY A 81 -37.58 -30.86 -31.80
N ALA A 82 -37.11 -31.89 -31.08
CA ALA A 82 -36.63 -33.12 -31.73
C ALA A 82 -37.76 -34.11 -32.13
N ASP A 83 -39.01 -33.85 -31.77
CA ASP A 83 -40.13 -34.77 -31.99
C ASP A 83 -41.20 -34.17 -32.92
N ASP A 84 -40.85 -33.86 -34.17
CA ASP A 84 -41.84 -33.73 -35.26
C ASP A 84 -41.72 -34.97 -36.18
N PRO A 85 -42.49 -36.05 -35.92
CA PRO A 85 -42.58 -37.15 -36.86
C PRO A 85 -43.42 -36.69 -38.06
N LYS A 86 -42.76 -36.47 -39.21
CA LYS A 86 -43.47 -36.24 -40.48
C LYS A 86 -44.30 -37.49 -40.84
N ALA A 87 -45.61 -37.32 -40.82
CA ALA A 87 -46.62 -38.24 -41.37
C ALA A 87 -47.06 -37.79 -42.77
#